data_AF-A0A1Z8JJ08-F1
#
_entry.id   AF-A0A1Z8JJ08-F1
#
_cell.length_a   1.000
_cell.length_b   1.000
_cell.length_c   1.000
_cell.angle_alpha   90.00
_cell.angle_beta   90.00
_cell.angle_gamma   90.00
#
_symmetry.space_group_name_H-M   'P 1'
#
loop_
_entity.id
_entity.type
_entity.pdbx_description
1 polymer ?
#
loop_
_entity_poly.entity_id
_entity_poly.type
_entity_poly.pdbx_seq_one_letter_code
_entity_poly.pdbx_strand_id
1 'polypeptide(L)'
;MHMNLFITTFNAQKKPPSTEFTDAVGLKLPADPADLYVFSFQELSSLLDSTYSNIIMDQLTGLAHTIQDMLSLKYSEAFFSIDTIEQYGGLGIIIVSPSTSHISNMVSSKGYPVGHLYTTLKGGIGVRLKCNDQELTFVNVHLNAGEKKHHLVKRNKDIYDILSGLEFDDGWSVLKPMGHGFIMGDLNYRNTGAFQLGRCDFANSNELLKDDELTIMRNSNIVLQMYDEAHVGFEPSYKYVVGTDKYNKKRIPSYCDRILCVKGGNYTVFKYDAIKECRSSDHKPVYLYVGVGDPPRDIINNSGYLATNTGRVTVILRWNYKLRKILVHQISAITTYLLSCGLWLNSSRGRIFTLFFLILLMIFWKYIV
;
A
#
# COMPACT_ATOMS: atom_id res chain seq x y z
N MET A 1 -10.06 -6.42 -25.91
CA MET A 1 -8.60 -6.22 -25.96
C MET A 1 -8.08 -6.55 -24.57
N HIS A 2 -7.12 -7.45 -24.45
CA HIS A 2 -6.57 -7.83 -23.14
C HIS A 2 -5.29 -7.02 -22.89
N MET A 3 -5.22 -6.38 -21.73
CA MET A 3 -4.08 -5.58 -21.29
C MET A 3 -3.44 -6.25 -20.08
N ASN A 4 -2.12 -6.34 -20.05
CA ASN A 4 -1.37 -7.02 -18.99
C ASN A 4 -0.82 -6.02 -17.98
N LEU A 5 -0.97 -6.32 -16.69
CA LEU A 5 -0.48 -5.51 -15.58
C LEU A 5 0.48 -6.30 -14.71
N PHE A 6 1.55 -5.64 -14.27
CA PHE A 6 2.47 -6.15 -13.27
C PHE A 6 2.42 -5.26 -12.01
N ILE A 7 1.79 -5.77 -10.96
CA ILE A 7 1.46 -4.99 -9.75
C ILE A 7 2.28 -5.54 -8.59
N THR A 8 2.99 -4.69 -7.85
CA THR A 8 3.83 -5.10 -6.72
C THR A 8 3.51 -4.33 -5.44
N THR A 9 3.65 -4.99 -4.30
CA THR A 9 3.62 -4.35 -2.97
C THR A 9 4.81 -4.78 -2.13
N PHE A 10 5.42 -3.83 -1.42
CA PHE A 10 6.57 -4.10 -0.57
C PHE A 10 6.65 -3.16 0.64
N ASN A 11 6.59 -3.73 1.84
CA ASN A 11 6.97 -3.03 3.06
C ASN A 11 8.51 -3.01 3.19
N ALA A 12 9.09 -1.81 3.09
CA ALA A 12 10.53 -1.61 2.99
C ALA A 12 11.23 -1.42 4.34
N GLN A 13 10.51 -1.63 5.46
CA GLN A 13 11.07 -1.65 6.82
C GLN A 13 11.86 -0.38 7.20
N LYS A 14 11.30 0.79 6.85
CA LYS A 14 11.82 2.14 7.16
C LYS A 14 13.09 2.51 6.42
N LYS A 15 13.40 1.81 5.33
CA LYS A 15 14.52 2.11 4.44
C LYS A 15 14.02 2.07 3.00
N PRO A 16 14.47 2.99 2.13
CA PRO A 16 14.12 2.93 0.73
C PRO A 16 14.63 1.60 0.15
N PRO A 17 13.85 0.94 -0.74
CA PRO A 17 14.29 -0.27 -1.43
C PRO A 17 15.66 -0.10 -2.09
N SER A 18 16.53 -1.09 -1.91
CA SER A 18 17.87 -1.12 -2.51
C SER A 18 17.85 -1.73 -3.92
N THR A 19 19.00 -1.78 -4.59
CA THR A 19 19.16 -2.51 -5.87
C THR A 19 18.80 -3.99 -5.75
N GLU A 20 18.96 -4.60 -4.58
CA GLU A 20 18.51 -5.98 -4.32
C GLU A 20 17.01 -6.16 -4.59
N PHE A 21 16.19 -5.14 -4.30
CA PHE A 21 14.77 -5.18 -4.63
C PHE A 21 14.55 -5.20 -6.13
N THR A 22 15.20 -4.30 -6.89
CA THR A 22 15.03 -4.24 -8.35
C THR A 22 15.57 -5.48 -9.04
N ASP A 23 16.71 -6.02 -8.58
CA ASP A 23 17.29 -7.27 -9.09
C ASP A 23 16.32 -8.44 -8.87
N ALA A 24 15.77 -8.56 -7.65
CA ALA A 24 14.85 -9.63 -7.30
C ALA A 24 13.52 -9.53 -8.08
N VAL A 25 12.99 -8.32 -8.28
CA VAL A 25 11.80 -8.11 -9.13
C VAL A 25 12.10 -8.42 -10.60
N GLY A 26 13.27 -8.03 -11.10
CA GLY A 26 13.72 -8.30 -12.47
C GLY A 26 13.68 -9.79 -12.83
N LEU A 27 13.96 -10.67 -11.86
CA LEU A 27 13.86 -12.13 -12.02
C LEU A 27 12.43 -12.65 -12.18
N LYS A 28 11.42 -11.87 -11.77
CA LYS A 28 9.99 -12.25 -11.78
C LYS A 28 9.20 -11.54 -12.88
N LEU A 29 9.84 -10.64 -13.63
CA LEU A 29 9.24 -9.98 -14.77
C LEU A 29 8.83 -11.01 -15.85
N PRO A 30 7.71 -10.76 -16.56
CA PRO A 30 7.27 -11.61 -17.66
C PRO A 30 8.28 -11.66 -18.81
N ALA A 31 8.06 -12.59 -19.75
CA ALA A 31 8.90 -12.71 -20.94
C ALA A 31 8.70 -11.51 -21.88
N ASP A 32 7.45 -11.14 -22.12
CA ASP A 32 7.05 -9.96 -22.89
C ASP A 32 6.66 -8.82 -21.94
N PRO A 33 6.89 -7.55 -22.31
CA PRO A 33 6.55 -6.43 -21.45
C PRO A 33 5.04 -6.36 -21.19
N ALA A 34 4.66 -6.14 -19.92
CA ALA A 34 3.32 -5.73 -19.55
C ALA A 34 3.03 -4.30 -20.03
N ASP A 35 1.75 -3.96 -20.20
CA ASP A 35 1.32 -2.62 -20.61
C ASP A 35 1.49 -1.58 -19.48
N LEU A 36 1.44 -2.03 -18.22
CA LEU A 36 1.59 -1.15 -17.05
C LEU A 36 2.27 -1.88 -15.89
N TYR A 37 3.23 -1.20 -15.27
CA TYR A 37 3.92 -1.65 -14.07
C TYR A 37 3.59 -0.73 -12.91
N VAL A 38 3.12 -1.29 -11.81
CA VAL A 38 2.69 -0.53 -10.62
C VAL A 38 3.47 -1.04 -9.41
N PHE A 39 4.20 -0.14 -8.76
CA PHE A 39 5.00 -0.46 -7.58
C PHE A 39 4.48 0.31 -6.38
N SER A 40 4.04 -0.41 -5.34
CA SER A 40 3.59 0.19 -4.09
C SER A 40 4.52 -0.14 -2.93
N PHE A 41 4.75 0.86 -2.09
CA PHE A 41 5.68 0.75 -0.97
C PHE A 41 5.06 1.22 0.32
N GLN A 42 5.44 0.57 1.43
CA GLN A 42 5.09 0.96 2.78
C GLN A 42 6.35 1.03 3.65
N GLU A 43 6.34 1.86 4.70
CA GLU A 43 7.52 2.13 5.53
C GLU A 43 8.77 2.47 4.69
N LEU A 44 8.66 3.43 3.77
CA LEU A 44 9.81 3.87 2.96
C LEU A 44 10.94 4.49 3.78
N SER A 45 10.63 5.02 4.97
CA SER A 45 11.59 5.79 5.76
C SER A 45 11.31 5.71 7.26
N SER A 46 12.18 6.34 8.04
CA SER A 46 11.98 6.50 9.48
C SER A 46 10.70 7.28 9.79
N LEU A 47 10.22 7.14 11.02
CA LEU A 47 9.05 7.88 11.49
C LEU A 47 9.22 9.40 11.30
N LEU A 48 10.40 9.94 11.61
CA LEU A 48 10.67 11.37 11.45
C LEU A 48 10.68 11.76 9.97
N ASP A 49 11.40 11.02 9.13
CA ASP A 49 11.55 11.33 7.71
C ASP A 49 10.21 11.25 6.97
N SER A 50 9.33 10.33 7.36
CA SER A 50 7.98 10.21 6.79
C SER A 50 7.08 11.43 7.03
N THR A 51 7.49 12.36 7.90
CA THR A 51 6.80 13.65 8.09
C THR A 51 7.23 14.72 7.08
N TYR A 52 8.30 14.48 6.31
CA TYR A 52 8.87 15.38 5.32
C TYR A 52 8.70 14.82 3.90
N SER A 53 7.69 15.30 3.19
CA SER A 53 7.31 14.78 1.86
C SER A 53 8.43 14.84 0.82
N ASN A 54 9.29 15.87 0.88
CA ASN A 54 10.41 16.03 -0.03
C ASN A 54 11.43 14.88 0.09
N ILE A 55 11.73 14.44 1.32
CA ILE A 55 12.68 13.33 1.54
C ILE A 55 12.16 12.04 0.90
N ILE A 56 10.86 11.77 1.05
CA ILE A 56 10.22 10.57 0.49
C ILE A 56 10.13 10.66 -1.04
N MET A 57 9.81 11.84 -1.57
CA MET A 57 9.74 12.06 -3.01
C MET A 57 11.11 11.88 -3.68
N ASP A 58 12.19 12.40 -3.07
CA ASP A 58 13.55 12.22 -3.59
C ASP A 58 13.94 10.73 -3.61
N GLN A 59 13.61 9.99 -2.54
CA GLN A 59 13.84 8.54 -2.47
C GLN A 59 13.06 7.77 -3.53
N LEU A 60 11.78 8.08 -3.71
CA LEU A 60 10.94 7.45 -4.72
C LEU A 60 11.38 7.80 -6.14
N THR A 61 11.86 9.01 -6.37
CA THR A 61 12.40 9.44 -7.68
C THR A 61 13.64 8.65 -8.05
N GLY A 62 14.60 8.51 -7.13
CA GLY A 62 15.79 7.67 -7.35
C GLY A 62 15.42 6.19 -7.60
N LEU A 63 14.45 5.67 -6.85
CA LEU A 63 13.95 4.31 -7.05
C LEU A 63 13.22 4.14 -8.39
N ALA A 64 12.43 5.13 -8.82
CA ALA A 64 11.71 5.10 -10.09
C ALA A 64 12.67 5.00 -11.28
N HIS A 65 13.78 5.75 -11.25
CA HIS A 65 14.83 5.63 -12.25
C HIS A 65 15.50 4.25 -12.23
N THR A 66 15.78 3.70 -11.05
CA THR A 66 16.37 2.34 -10.94
C THR A 66 15.40 1.26 -11.48
N ILE A 67 14.09 1.43 -11.26
CA ILE A 67 13.05 0.56 -11.82
C ILE A 67 12.99 0.70 -13.35
N GLN A 68 13.02 1.93 -13.87
CA GLN A 68 13.02 2.21 -15.30
C GLN A 68 14.24 1.58 -15.99
N ASP A 69 15.42 1.68 -15.38
CA ASP A 69 16.65 1.07 -15.86
C ASP A 69 16.55 -0.46 -15.88
N MET A 70 16.01 -1.06 -14.80
CA MET A 70 15.78 -2.51 -14.71
C MET A 70 14.82 -3.02 -15.79
N LEU A 71 13.74 -2.29 -16.08
CA LEU A 71 12.81 -2.62 -17.16
C LEU A 71 13.46 -2.46 -18.53
N SER A 72 14.19 -1.37 -18.76
CA SER A 72 14.88 -1.11 -20.04
C SER A 72 15.98 -2.13 -20.32
N LEU A 73 16.67 -2.60 -19.28
CA LEU A 73 17.66 -3.68 -19.39
C LEU A 73 17.01 -5.03 -19.74
N LYS A 74 15.83 -5.31 -19.17
CA LYS A 74 15.10 -6.56 -19.43
C LYS A 74 14.49 -6.60 -20.83
N TYR A 75 13.96 -5.48 -21.31
CA TYR A 75 13.24 -5.37 -22.58
C TYR A 75 13.93 -4.34 -23.48
N SER A 76 15.06 -4.71 -24.06
CA SER A 76 15.93 -3.80 -24.84
C SER A 76 15.25 -3.09 -26.01
N GLU A 77 14.17 -3.66 -26.55
CA GLU A 77 13.42 -3.10 -27.67
C GLU A 77 12.31 -2.12 -27.24
N ALA A 78 12.05 -1.97 -25.93
CA ALA A 78 11.00 -1.12 -25.39
C ALA A 78 11.58 0.07 -24.63
N PHE A 79 11.04 1.25 -24.90
CA PHE A 79 11.31 2.45 -24.11
C PHE A 79 10.28 2.57 -23.00
N PHE A 80 10.72 2.84 -21.76
CA PHE A 80 9.83 2.99 -20.61
C PHE A 80 9.73 4.45 -20.16
N SER A 81 8.54 4.91 -19.81
CA SER A 81 8.28 6.19 -19.16
C SER A 81 7.88 6.00 -17.70
N ILE A 82 8.43 6.84 -16.82
CA ILE A 82 7.90 7.00 -15.46
C ILE A 82 6.66 7.88 -15.59
N ASP A 83 5.47 7.28 -15.44
CA ASP A 83 4.21 7.97 -15.67
C ASP A 83 3.81 8.81 -14.45
N THR A 84 3.98 8.26 -13.23
CA THR A 84 3.77 9.02 -11.99
C THR A 84 4.53 8.45 -10.80
N ILE A 85 4.79 9.34 -9.84
CA ILE A 85 5.34 9.05 -8.52
C ILE A 85 4.48 9.78 -7.50
N GLU A 86 3.81 9.02 -6.63
CA GLU A 86 2.88 9.56 -5.63
C GLU A 86 3.26 9.09 -4.23
N GLN A 87 3.09 9.96 -3.24
CA GLN A 87 3.42 9.64 -1.85
C GLN A 87 2.40 10.17 -0.86
N TYR A 88 2.26 9.46 0.25
CA TYR A 88 1.53 9.95 1.42
C TYR A 88 2.18 9.41 2.71
N GLY A 89 2.92 10.27 3.41
CA GLY A 89 3.64 9.87 4.61
C GLY A 89 4.73 8.85 4.28
N GLY A 90 4.63 7.66 4.87
CA GLY A 90 5.56 6.56 4.59
C GLY A 90 5.13 5.62 3.45
N LEU A 91 4.08 5.98 2.70
CA LEU A 91 3.54 5.19 1.58
C LEU A 91 3.95 5.82 0.24
N GLY A 92 4.19 4.99 -0.78
CA GLY A 92 4.49 5.45 -2.13
C GLY A 92 3.86 4.57 -3.22
N ILE A 93 3.57 5.15 -4.38
CA ILE A 93 3.18 4.48 -5.63
C ILE A 93 4.07 5.01 -6.75
N ILE A 94 4.66 4.12 -7.54
CA ILE A 94 5.38 4.44 -8.78
C ILE A 94 4.68 3.68 -9.90
N ILE A 95 4.34 4.37 -10.99
CA ILE A 95 3.78 3.77 -12.20
C ILE A 95 4.74 4.01 -13.36
N VAL A 96 5.05 2.93 -14.08
CA VAL A 96 5.91 2.93 -15.26
C VAL A 96 5.20 2.16 -16.36
N SER A 97 5.28 2.64 -17.60
CA SER A 97 4.72 1.95 -18.77
C SER A 97 5.69 1.95 -19.95
N PRO A 98 5.59 0.98 -20.88
CA PRO A 98 6.21 1.11 -22.18
C PRO A 98 5.64 2.32 -22.93
N SER A 99 6.45 2.99 -23.76
CA SER A 99 6.04 4.15 -24.57
C SER A 99 4.92 3.85 -25.57
N THR A 100 4.67 2.57 -25.85
CA THR A 100 3.55 2.09 -26.66
C THR A 100 2.21 2.10 -25.92
N SER A 101 2.22 2.19 -24.58
CA SER A 101 1.01 2.27 -23.77
C SER A 101 0.47 3.70 -23.76
N HIS A 102 -0.84 3.85 -23.99
CA HIS A 102 -1.49 5.15 -23.98
C HIS A 102 -2.08 5.45 -22.62
N ILE A 103 -1.36 6.27 -21.83
CA ILE A 103 -1.80 6.76 -20.52
C ILE A 103 -2.53 8.11 -20.66
N SER A 104 -3.70 8.22 -20.05
CA SER A 104 -4.50 9.45 -20.01
C SER A 104 -5.34 9.54 -18.73
N ASN A 105 -5.98 10.69 -18.50
CA ASN A 105 -6.90 10.92 -17.37
C ASN A 105 -6.33 10.52 -16.00
N MET A 106 -5.03 10.73 -15.80
CA MET A 106 -4.37 10.38 -14.56
C MET A 106 -4.72 11.37 -13.45
N VAL A 107 -5.19 10.85 -12.33
CA VAL A 107 -5.55 11.60 -11.13
C VAL A 107 -5.09 10.84 -9.89
N SER A 108 -4.50 11.58 -8.95
CA SER A 108 -3.98 11.03 -7.70
C SER A 108 -4.85 11.45 -6.54
N SER A 109 -5.07 10.54 -5.60
CA SER A 109 -5.94 10.83 -4.45
C SER A 109 -5.22 11.66 -3.40
N LYS A 110 -5.96 12.47 -2.65
CA LYS A 110 -5.48 12.96 -1.35
C LYS A 110 -5.44 11.79 -0.35
N GLY A 111 -4.25 11.32 0.01
CA GLY A 111 -4.07 10.16 0.88
C GLY A 111 -4.82 10.28 2.22
N TYR A 112 -5.22 9.15 2.79
CA TYR A 112 -6.13 9.07 3.94
C TYR A 112 -5.46 8.39 5.15
N PRO A 113 -5.38 9.04 6.33
CA PRO A 113 -4.68 8.50 7.49
C PRO A 113 -5.59 7.65 8.38
N VAL A 114 -5.07 6.54 8.90
CA VAL A 114 -5.73 5.67 9.90
C VAL A 114 -4.81 5.26 11.06
N GLY A 115 -3.60 5.83 11.10
CA GLY A 115 -2.68 5.65 12.22
C GLY A 115 -3.27 6.06 13.55
N HIS A 116 -2.61 5.68 14.64
CA HIS A 116 -2.97 6.22 15.96
C HIS A 116 -2.97 7.75 15.89
N LEU A 117 -4.04 8.36 16.42
CA LEU A 117 -4.30 9.80 16.34
C LEU A 117 -4.30 10.37 14.90
N TYR A 118 -4.62 9.54 13.90
CA TYR A 118 -4.59 9.91 12.47
C TYR A 118 -3.21 10.35 11.96
N THR A 119 -2.14 9.77 12.49
CA THR A 119 -0.81 9.88 11.88
C THR A 119 -0.77 9.26 10.49
N THR A 120 0.07 9.79 9.61
CA THR A 120 0.24 9.35 8.20
C THR A 120 1.06 8.06 8.04
N LEU A 121 1.47 7.43 9.14
CA LEU A 121 2.23 6.17 9.15
C LEU A 121 1.44 4.95 8.69
N LYS A 122 0.12 5.01 8.87
CA LYS A 122 -0.84 4.00 8.47
C LYS A 122 -1.97 4.74 7.77
N GLY A 123 -2.42 4.22 6.64
CA GLY A 123 -3.30 4.95 5.75
C GLY A 123 -3.40 4.30 4.39
N GLY A 124 -3.85 5.07 3.42
CA GLY A 124 -3.78 4.70 2.03
C GLY A 124 -3.58 5.90 1.11
N ILE A 125 -3.10 5.62 -0.08
CA ILE A 125 -3.03 6.54 -1.22
C ILE A 125 -3.44 5.76 -2.46
N GLY A 126 -4.06 6.42 -3.43
CA GLY A 126 -4.37 5.81 -4.70
C GLY A 126 -4.08 6.70 -5.90
N VAL A 127 -3.93 6.04 -7.04
CA VAL A 127 -3.79 6.63 -8.36
C VAL A 127 -4.84 6.01 -9.26
N ARG A 128 -5.51 6.85 -10.05
CA ARG A 128 -6.43 6.43 -11.10
C ARG A 128 -5.92 6.96 -12.43
N LEU A 129 -6.01 6.15 -13.47
CA LEU A 129 -5.63 6.51 -14.82
C LEU A 129 -6.41 5.67 -15.82
N LYS A 130 -6.36 6.08 -17.08
CA LYS A 130 -6.83 5.31 -18.22
C LYS A 130 -5.62 4.83 -19.02
N CYS A 131 -5.51 3.52 -19.23
CA CYS A 131 -4.45 2.89 -20.02
C CYS A 131 -5.09 2.04 -21.12
N ASN A 132 -4.75 2.30 -22.40
CA ASN A 132 -5.27 1.55 -23.56
C ASN A 132 -6.81 1.36 -23.52
N ASP A 133 -7.51 2.45 -23.22
CA ASP A 133 -8.96 2.52 -23.03
C ASP A 133 -9.58 1.88 -21.77
N GLN A 134 -8.77 1.27 -20.91
CA GLN A 134 -9.22 0.70 -19.63
C GLN A 134 -9.05 1.70 -18.48
N GLU A 135 -10.11 1.90 -17.69
CA GLU A 135 -10.08 2.72 -16.48
C GLU A 135 -9.54 1.89 -15.31
N LEU A 136 -8.43 2.33 -14.70
CA LEU A 136 -7.71 1.60 -13.65
C LEU A 136 -7.58 2.45 -12.40
N THR A 137 -7.87 1.88 -11.24
CA THR A 137 -7.61 2.50 -9.92
C THR A 137 -6.71 1.61 -9.09
N PHE A 138 -5.57 2.12 -8.64
CA PHE A 138 -4.63 1.44 -7.76
C PHE A 138 -4.63 2.10 -6.39
N VAL A 139 -4.75 1.31 -5.32
CA VAL A 139 -4.76 1.83 -3.94
C VAL A 139 -3.72 1.08 -3.12
N ASN A 140 -2.67 1.81 -2.72
CA ASN A 140 -1.68 1.34 -1.75
C ASN A 140 -2.22 1.56 -0.33
N VAL A 141 -2.18 0.53 0.51
CA VAL A 141 -2.68 0.54 1.88
C VAL A 141 -1.63 0.06 2.88
N HIS A 142 -1.60 0.70 4.04
CA HIS A 142 -0.84 0.22 5.19
C HIS A 142 -1.72 0.26 6.45
N LEU A 143 -2.22 -0.90 6.87
CA LEU A 143 -3.15 -1.00 8.02
C LEU A 143 -2.41 -1.19 9.35
N ASN A 144 -3.13 -0.94 10.46
CA ASN A 144 -2.58 -1.06 11.80
C ASN A 144 -2.14 -2.52 12.11
N ALA A 145 -0.93 -2.63 12.66
CA ALA A 145 -0.32 -3.89 13.09
C ALA A 145 -0.93 -4.43 14.39
N GLY A 146 -0.66 -5.71 14.69
CA GLY A 146 -1.00 -6.37 15.94
C GLY A 146 -1.86 -7.62 15.78
N GLU A 147 -1.72 -8.57 16.70
CA GLU A 147 -2.27 -9.94 16.62
C GLU A 147 -3.53 -10.15 17.48
N LYS A 148 -3.83 -9.23 18.39
CA LYS A 148 -5.04 -9.29 19.24
C LYS A 148 -6.29 -9.00 18.41
N LYS A 149 -7.42 -9.61 18.79
CA LYS A 149 -8.74 -9.44 18.15
C LYS A 149 -9.16 -7.98 17.91
N HIS A 150 -8.86 -7.06 18.83
CA HIS A 150 -9.21 -5.65 18.62
C HIS A 150 -8.42 -4.99 17.48
N HIS A 151 -7.21 -5.47 17.17
CA HIS A 151 -6.46 -5.02 15.99
C HIS A 151 -7.11 -5.50 14.69
N LEU A 152 -7.59 -6.74 14.65
CA LEU A 152 -8.38 -7.26 13.52
C LEU A 152 -9.62 -6.39 13.26
N VAL A 153 -10.40 -6.11 14.30
CA VAL A 153 -11.59 -5.23 14.20
C VAL A 153 -11.19 -3.83 13.70
N LYS A 154 -10.08 -3.29 14.20
CA LYS A 154 -9.54 -2.00 13.75
C LYS A 154 -9.14 -2.04 12.27
N ARG A 155 -8.45 -3.08 11.80
CA ARG A 155 -8.09 -3.25 10.37
C ARG A 155 -9.34 -3.33 9.47
N ASN A 156 -10.35 -4.10 9.88
CA ASN A 156 -11.62 -4.18 9.15
C ASN A 156 -12.29 -2.82 9.02
N LYS A 157 -12.24 -2.00 10.08
CA LYS A 157 -12.78 -0.63 10.04
C LYS A 157 -11.93 0.29 9.16
N ASP A 158 -10.61 0.23 9.34
CA ASP A 158 -9.65 1.14 8.71
C ASP A 158 -9.64 1.03 7.19
N ILE A 159 -9.74 -0.19 6.66
CA ILE A 159 -9.78 -0.37 5.21
C ILE A 159 -11.00 0.34 4.62
N TYR A 160 -12.18 0.29 5.24
CA TYR A 160 -13.35 1.02 4.76
C TYR A 160 -13.26 2.53 4.98
N ASP A 161 -12.62 2.98 6.07
CA ASP A 161 -12.33 4.40 6.27
C ASP A 161 -11.40 4.94 5.16
N ILE A 162 -10.39 4.16 4.73
CA ILE A 162 -9.52 4.51 3.60
C ILE A 162 -10.32 4.50 2.30
N LEU A 163 -11.00 3.40 1.98
CA LEU A 163 -11.70 3.24 0.70
C LEU A 163 -12.79 4.26 0.46
N SER A 164 -13.47 4.73 1.51
CA SER A 164 -14.44 5.82 1.43
C SER A 164 -13.82 7.22 1.61
N GLY A 165 -12.64 7.26 2.21
CA GLY A 165 -11.87 8.45 2.53
C GLY A 165 -11.17 9.04 1.32
N LEU A 166 -10.56 8.19 0.49
CA LEU A 166 -9.83 8.58 -0.71
C LEU A 166 -10.76 9.26 -1.73
N GLU A 167 -10.29 10.40 -2.23
CA GLU A 167 -10.98 11.22 -3.22
C GLU A 167 -10.07 11.38 -4.42
N PHE A 168 -10.60 11.02 -5.58
CA PHE A 168 -10.04 11.30 -6.89
C PHE A 168 -10.91 12.42 -7.43
N ASP A 169 -10.35 13.54 -7.90
CA ASP A 169 -11.08 14.76 -8.26
C ASP A 169 -12.03 14.60 -9.49
N ASP A 170 -12.48 13.39 -9.76
CA ASP A 170 -13.44 12.98 -10.79
C ASP A 170 -14.84 12.66 -10.22
N GLY A 171 -15.07 12.93 -8.93
CA GLY A 171 -16.37 12.78 -8.27
C GLY A 171 -16.70 11.36 -7.80
N TRP A 172 -15.75 10.42 -7.92
CA TRP A 172 -15.85 9.05 -7.44
C TRP A 172 -14.82 8.79 -6.32
N SER A 173 -15.16 7.87 -5.41
CA SER A 173 -14.17 7.36 -4.46
C SER A 173 -13.36 6.23 -5.11
N VAL A 174 -12.85 5.24 -4.37
CA VAL A 174 -12.02 4.17 -4.94
C VAL A 174 -12.76 3.36 -6.01
N LEU A 175 -14.03 3.05 -5.80
CA LEU A 175 -14.85 2.31 -6.76
C LEU A 175 -15.45 3.27 -7.79
N LYS A 176 -15.21 2.99 -9.07
CA LYS A 176 -15.74 3.74 -10.21
C LYS A 176 -16.47 2.79 -11.18
N PRO A 177 -17.66 3.16 -11.69
CA PRO A 177 -18.36 2.38 -12.71
C PRO A 177 -17.46 2.10 -13.92
N MET A 178 -17.61 0.93 -14.51
CA MET A 178 -16.81 0.46 -15.66
C MET A 178 -15.28 0.55 -15.48
N GLY A 179 -14.79 0.55 -14.24
CA GLY A 179 -13.36 0.63 -13.94
C GLY A 179 -12.85 -0.59 -13.18
N HIS A 180 -11.63 -1.00 -13.49
CA HIS A 180 -10.90 -1.98 -12.68
C HIS A 180 -10.31 -1.28 -11.46
N GLY A 181 -10.41 -1.91 -10.30
CA GLY A 181 -9.79 -1.42 -9.07
C GLY A 181 -8.89 -2.48 -8.46
N PHE A 182 -7.76 -2.05 -7.93
CA PHE A 182 -6.77 -2.88 -7.24
C PHE A 182 -6.46 -2.28 -5.87
N ILE A 183 -6.54 -3.11 -4.82
CA ILE A 183 -6.02 -2.79 -3.50
C ILE A 183 -4.76 -3.61 -3.31
N MET A 184 -3.66 -2.96 -2.96
CA MET A 184 -2.35 -3.55 -2.74
C MET A 184 -1.74 -2.96 -1.47
N GLY A 185 -0.96 -3.72 -0.72
CA GLY A 185 -0.30 -3.16 0.45
C GLY A 185 0.00 -4.15 1.57
N ASP A 186 0.61 -3.62 2.63
CA ASP A 186 0.69 -4.27 3.94
C ASP A 186 -0.65 -4.09 4.67
N LEU A 187 -1.56 -5.02 4.40
CA LEU A 187 -2.87 -5.06 5.06
C LEU A 187 -2.77 -5.56 6.51
N ASN A 188 -1.61 -6.06 6.94
CA ASN A 188 -1.30 -6.41 8.32
C ASN A 188 -2.25 -7.43 8.99
N TYR A 189 -3.09 -8.14 8.21
CA TYR A 189 -3.85 -9.29 8.70
C TYR A 189 -2.91 -10.44 9.05
N ARG A 190 -3.23 -11.15 10.11
CA ARG A 190 -2.35 -12.13 10.75
C ARG A 190 -2.89 -13.53 10.61
N ASN A 191 -2.01 -14.51 10.77
CA ASN A 191 -2.38 -15.91 10.80
C ASN A 191 -2.75 -16.36 12.24
N THR A 192 -3.65 -15.63 12.90
CA THR A 192 -3.91 -15.77 14.35
C THR A 192 -4.88 -16.91 14.70
N GLY A 193 -5.57 -17.51 13.73
CA GLY A 193 -6.35 -18.74 13.94
C GLY A 193 -5.49 -19.94 14.35
N ALA A 194 -4.17 -19.88 14.10
CA ALA A 194 -3.22 -20.96 14.26
C ALA A 194 -2.40 -20.91 15.56
N PHE A 195 -3.03 -20.75 16.74
CA PHE A 195 -2.32 -21.05 17.99
C PHE A 195 -2.28 -22.57 18.24
N GLN A 196 -1.57 -23.28 17.36
CA GLN A 196 -0.78 -24.45 17.76
C GLN A 196 0.69 -24.06 17.58
N LEU A 197 1.33 -23.71 18.70
CA LEU A 197 2.79 -23.65 18.84
C LEU A 197 3.33 -25.02 18.40
N GLY A 198 3.77 -25.16 17.15
CA GLY A 198 4.25 -26.44 16.63
C GLY A 198 4.20 -26.65 15.13
N ARG A 199 3.53 -25.79 14.35
CA ARG A 199 3.63 -25.88 12.88
C ARG A 199 5.07 -25.55 12.44
N CYS A 200 5.80 -26.57 12.01
CA CYS A 200 7.14 -26.45 11.45
C CYS A 200 7.15 -26.34 9.92
N ASP A 201 6.01 -26.64 9.28
CA ASP A 201 5.88 -26.60 7.82
C ASP A 201 5.03 -25.40 7.39
N PHE A 202 5.68 -24.45 6.72
CA PHE A 202 5.03 -23.28 6.14
C PHE A 202 4.79 -23.43 4.63
N ALA A 203 5.19 -24.55 4.03
CA ALA A 203 5.09 -24.77 2.58
C ALA A 203 3.64 -25.02 2.13
N ASN A 204 2.77 -25.50 3.03
CA ASN A 204 1.36 -25.74 2.72
C ASN A 204 0.50 -24.48 2.95
N SER A 205 0.51 -23.56 1.98
CA SER A 205 -0.27 -22.32 2.05
C SER A 205 -1.78 -22.57 2.26
N ASN A 206 -2.33 -23.63 1.65
CA ASN A 206 -3.75 -23.99 1.78
C ASN A 206 -4.16 -24.32 3.22
N GLU A 207 -3.27 -24.92 4.02
CA GLU A 207 -3.55 -25.16 5.42
C GLU A 207 -3.43 -23.87 6.24
N LEU A 208 -2.38 -23.08 5.98
CA LEU A 208 -2.14 -21.82 6.69
C LEU A 208 -3.27 -20.80 6.46
N LEU A 209 -3.80 -20.71 5.24
CA LEU A 209 -4.85 -19.75 4.88
C LEU A 209 -6.20 -20.03 5.57
N LYS A 210 -6.40 -21.23 6.15
CA LYS A 210 -7.58 -21.51 6.98
C LYS A 210 -7.62 -20.65 8.25
N ASP A 211 -6.45 -20.24 8.71
CA ASP A 211 -6.23 -19.48 9.93
C ASP A 211 -5.89 -17.99 9.66
N ASP A 212 -5.81 -17.62 8.37
CA ASP A 212 -5.52 -16.26 7.91
C ASP A 212 -6.73 -15.35 8.12
N GLU A 213 -6.56 -14.30 8.95
CA GLU A 213 -7.64 -13.39 9.31
C GLU A 213 -8.31 -12.75 8.08
N LEU A 214 -7.54 -12.33 7.07
CA LEU A 214 -8.13 -11.69 5.88
C LEU A 214 -9.01 -12.69 5.12
N THR A 215 -8.51 -13.90 4.90
CA THR A 215 -9.22 -14.98 4.22
C THR A 215 -10.52 -15.31 4.96
N ILE A 216 -10.47 -15.49 6.28
CA ILE A 216 -11.67 -15.77 7.10
C ILE A 216 -12.67 -14.61 7.00
N MET A 217 -12.23 -13.35 7.15
CA MET A 217 -13.12 -12.19 7.12
C MET A 217 -13.74 -11.98 5.73
N ARG A 218 -13.01 -12.23 4.64
CA ARG A 218 -13.52 -12.14 3.27
C ARG A 218 -14.52 -13.25 2.96
N ASN A 219 -14.20 -14.50 3.30
CA ASN A 219 -15.10 -15.65 3.12
C ASN A 219 -16.38 -15.52 3.94
N SER A 220 -16.31 -14.83 5.09
CA SER A 220 -17.47 -14.50 5.92
C SER A 220 -18.24 -13.25 5.44
N ASN A 221 -17.84 -12.64 4.30
CA ASN A 221 -18.39 -11.40 3.78
C ASN A 221 -18.36 -10.23 4.79
N ILE A 222 -17.35 -10.17 5.68
CA ILE A 222 -17.22 -9.12 6.70
C ILE A 222 -16.42 -7.92 6.16
N VAL A 223 -15.40 -8.19 5.32
CA VAL A 223 -14.48 -7.16 4.81
C VAL A 223 -14.23 -7.35 3.32
N LEU A 224 -13.94 -6.26 2.60
CA LEU A 224 -13.60 -6.25 1.17
C LEU A 224 -14.58 -7.04 0.29
N GLN A 225 -15.87 -6.95 0.60
CA GLN A 225 -16.96 -7.66 -0.11
C GLN A 225 -16.97 -7.44 -1.63
N MET A 226 -16.50 -6.27 -2.07
CA MET A 226 -16.44 -5.85 -3.48
C MET A 226 -15.12 -6.25 -4.17
N TYR A 227 -14.26 -7.01 -3.51
CA TYR A 227 -12.96 -7.42 -4.03
C TYR A 227 -12.78 -8.94 -4.01
N ASP A 228 -12.19 -9.47 -5.08
CA ASP A 228 -11.66 -10.82 -5.21
C ASP A 228 -10.13 -10.82 -5.05
N GLU A 229 -9.60 -11.99 -4.74
CA GLU A 229 -8.16 -12.19 -4.60
C GLU A 229 -7.80 -13.47 -5.31
N ALA A 230 -6.69 -13.43 -6.05
CA ALA A 230 -6.15 -14.62 -6.68
C ALA A 230 -5.73 -15.66 -5.64
N HIS A 231 -5.63 -16.93 -6.07
CA HIS A 231 -5.19 -18.00 -5.18
C HIS A 231 -3.78 -17.71 -4.63
N VAL A 232 -3.64 -17.68 -3.30
CA VAL A 232 -2.37 -17.47 -2.59
C VAL A 232 -1.62 -18.80 -2.48
N GLY A 233 -0.70 -19.04 -3.41
CA GLY A 233 0.14 -20.24 -3.46
C GLY A 233 1.50 -20.10 -2.77
N PHE A 234 1.81 -18.92 -2.23
CA PHE A 234 3.12 -18.60 -1.66
C PHE A 234 3.17 -18.77 -0.14
N GLU A 235 4.38 -18.74 0.43
CA GLU A 235 4.62 -18.79 1.88
C GLU A 235 4.34 -17.42 2.54
N PRO A 236 4.05 -17.35 3.85
CA PRO A 236 3.83 -16.08 4.53
C PRO A 236 4.93 -15.05 4.27
N SER A 237 4.56 -13.84 3.85
CA SER A 237 5.50 -12.78 3.47
C SER A 237 6.17 -12.07 4.65
N TYR A 238 5.67 -12.31 5.87
CA TYR A 238 6.11 -11.68 7.12
C TYR A 238 6.16 -12.73 8.24
N LYS A 239 6.99 -12.66 9.29
CA LYS A 239 8.12 -11.75 9.53
C LYS A 239 9.42 -12.51 9.42
N TYR A 240 10.30 -12.09 8.52
CA TYR A 240 11.62 -12.67 8.36
C TYR A 240 12.66 -12.02 9.28
N VAL A 241 13.77 -12.72 9.49
CA VAL A 241 15.01 -12.10 9.96
C VAL A 241 15.69 -11.49 8.74
N VAL A 242 15.87 -10.17 8.76
CA VAL A 242 16.48 -9.37 7.68
C VAL A 242 17.80 -10.00 7.23
N GLY A 243 18.02 -10.06 5.91
CA GLY A 243 19.20 -10.69 5.30
C GLY A 243 19.12 -12.23 5.21
N THR A 244 17.99 -12.85 5.59
CA THR A 244 17.83 -14.31 5.58
C THR A 244 16.45 -14.74 5.10
N ASP A 245 16.30 -16.04 4.82
CA ASP A 245 15.00 -16.66 4.51
C ASP A 245 14.39 -17.38 5.73
N LYS A 246 14.84 -17.03 6.94
CA LYS A 246 14.35 -17.62 8.19
C LYS A 246 13.30 -16.71 8.84
N TYR A 247 12.19 -17.29 9.26
CA TYR A 247 11.18 -16.58 10.05
C TYR A 247 11.70 -16.18 11.43
N ASN A 248 11.26 -15.02 11.89
CA ASN A 248 11.50 -14.54 13.24
C ASN A 248 10.60 -15.28 14.23
N LYS A 249 11.20 -16.09 15.11
CA LYS A 249 10.48 -16.91 16.11
C LYS A 249 9.66 -16.13 17.13
N LYS A 250 9.79 -14.79 17.21
CA LYS A 250 9.01 -13.94 18.13
C LYS A 250 7.66 -13.50 17.56
N ARG A 251 7.37 -13.81 16.29
CA ARG A 251 6.14 -13.43 15.60
C ARG A 251 5.61 -14.61 14.79
N ILE A 252 4.31 -14.65 14.60
CA ILE A 252 3.65 -15.67 13.79
C ILE A 252 3.84 -15.30 12.31
N PRO A 253 4.40 -16.19 11.47
CA PRO A 253 4.44 -15.97 10.03
C PRO A 253 3.03 -15.71 9.48
N SER A 254 2.85 -14.59 8.76
CA SER A 254 1.56 -14.08 8.30
C SER A 254 1.61 -13.56 6.87
N TYR A 255 0.46 -13.59 6.20
CA TYR A 255 0.23 -13.05 4.86
C TYR A 255 -0.19 -11.58 4.93
N CYS A 256 0.75 -10.73 5.38
CA CYS A 256 0.50 -9.31 5.59
C CYS A 256 0.32 -8.55 4.26
N ASP A 257 1.10 -8.93 3.25
CA ASP A 257 1.22 -8.21 1.97
C ASP A 257 0.31 -8.84 0.91
N ARG A 258 -0.70 -8.11 0.45
CA ARG A 258 -1.82 -8.67 -0.35
C ARG A 258 -2.18 -7.78 -1.54
N ILE A 259 -2.71 -8.39 -2.60
CA ILE A 259 -3.18 -7.70 -3.81
C ILE A 259 -4.55 -8.26 -4.20
N LEU A 260 -5.56 -7.41 -4.24
CA LEU A 260 -6.95 -7.76 -4.52
C LEU A 260 -7.49 -6.92 -5.68
N CYS A 261 -8.38 -7.49 -6.50
CA CYS A 261 -9.05 -6.79 -7.60
C CYS A 261 -10.56 -6.66 -7.35
N VAL A 262 -11.21 -5.65 -7.94
CA VAL A 262 -12.67 -5.48 -7.84
C VAL A 262 -13.40 -6.67 -8.48
N LYS A 263 -14.47 -7.16 -7.86
CA LYS A 263 -15.24 -8.30 -8.38
C LYS A 263 -15.94 -7.96 -9.71
N GLY A 264 -16.15 -8.99 -10.53
CA GLY A 264 -16.99 -8.93 -11.72
C GLY A 264 -16.30 -8.42 -12.99
N GLY A 265 -15.02 -8.03 -12.90
CA GLY A 265 -14.20 -7.77 -14.08
C GLY A 265 -13.62 -9.06 -14.66
N ASN A 266 -13.23 -9.03 -15.93
CA ASN A 266 -12.54 -10.15 -16.57
C ASN A 266 -11.04 -10.10 -16.26
N TYR A 267 -10.58 -10.93 -15.33
CA TYR A 267 -9.18 -11.01 -14.91
C TYR A 267 -8.60 -12.39 -15.22
N THR A 268 -7.47 -12.42 -15.93
CA THR A 268 -6.68 -13.63 -16.17
C THR A 268 -5.42 -13.57 -15.34
N VAL A 269 -5.38 -14.29 -14.21
CA VAL A 269 -4.21 -14.31 -13.34
C VAL A 269 -3.14 -15.20 -13.94
N PHE A 270 -2.03 -14.61 -14.36
CA PHE A 270 -0.87 -15.37 -14.84
C PHE A 270 0.00 -15.84 -13.67
N LYS A 271 0.21 -14.98 -12.68
CA LYS A 271 1.01 -15.31 -11.49
C LYS A 271 0.67 -14.40 -10.32
N TYR A 272 0.57 -14.98 -9.12
CA TYR A 272 0.46 -14.25 -7.86
C TYR A 272 1.39 -14.91 -6.83
N ASP A 273 2.48 -14.23 -6.47
CA ASP A 273 3.59 -14.84 -5.72
C ASP A 273 4.38 -13.84 -4.87
N ALA A 274 5.16 -14.36 -3.92
CA ALA A 274 6.13 -13.60 -3.15
C ALA A 274 7.54 -13.75 -3.75
N ILE A 275 8.36 -12.69 -3.63
CA ILE A 275 9.72 -12.64 -4.16
C ILE A 275 10.69 -12.96 -3.03
N LYS A 276 10.97 -14.26 -2.84
CA LYS A 276 11.84 -14.74 -1.75
C LYS A 276 13.28 -14.24 -1.85
N GLU A 277 13.75 -13.96 -3.07
CA GLU A 277 15.11 -13.52 -3.37
C GLU A 277 15.45 -12.17 -2.73
N CYS A 278 14.46 -11.32 -2.46
CA CYS A 278 14.65 -10.05 -1.76
C CYS A 278 14.71 -10.27 -0.24
N ARG A 279 15.83 -9.89 0.39
CA ARG A 279 16.11 -10.07 1.83
C ARG A 279 16.41 -8.76 2.54
N SER A 280 16.25 -7.63 1.85
CA SER A 280 16.52 -6.28 2.37
C SER A 280 15.55 -5.83 3.46
N SER A 281 14.39 -6.49 3.59
CA SER A 281 13.34 -6.22 4.57
C SER A 281 12.98 -7.48 5.38
N ASP A 282 12.24 -7.30 6.49
CA ASP A 282 11.56 -8.39 7.19
C ASP A 282 10.25 -8.83 6.52
N HIS A 283 9.87 -8.17 5.42
CA HIS A 283 8.85 -8.59 4.47
C HIS A 283 9.47 -9.07 3.17
N LYS A 284 8.78 -9.97 2.47
CA LYS A 284 9.06 -10.31 1.06
C LYS A 284 8.13 -9.50 0.15
N PRO A 285 8.62 -8.88 -0.94
CA PRO A 285 7.75 -8.27 -1.94
C PRO A 285 6.73 -9.28 -2.45
N VAL A 286 5.51 -8.83 -2.73
CA VAL A 286 4.45 -9.64 -3.35
C VAL A 286 4.07 -9.01 -4.67
N TYR A 287 3.88 -9.81 -5.71
CA TYR A 287 3.49 -9.33 -7.03
C TYR A 287 2.34 -10.13 -7.63
N LEU A 288 1.55 -9.45 -8.46
CA LEU A 288 0.48 -9.99 -9.28
C LEU A 288 0.75 -9.62 -10.75
N TYR A 289 0.93 -10.63 -11.59
CA TYR A 289 0.92 -10.50 -13.04
C TYR A 289 -0.44 -10.97 -13.56
N VAL A 290 -1.21 -10.04 -14.14
CA VAL A 290 -2.63 -10.25 -14.47
C VAL A 290 -3.02 -9.60 -15.78
N GLY A 291 -3.75 -10.32 -16.61
CA GLY A 291 -4.43 -9.81 -17.79
C GLY A 291 -5.80 -9.24 -17.41
N VAL A 292 -6.12 -8.08 -17.96
CA VAL A 292 -7.35 -7.33 -17.73
C VAL A 292 -8.10 -7.26 -19.06
N GLY A 293 -9.31 -7.82 -19.07
CA GLY A 293 -10.24 -7.79 -20.19
C GLY A 293 -11.35 -6.77 -19.95
N ASP A 294 -12.60 -7.18 -20.17
CA ASP A 294 -13.75 -6.30 -19.98
C ASP A 294 -13.91 -5.81 -18.53
N PRO A 295 -14.29 -4.53 -18.33
CA PRO A 295 -14.47 -3.96 -17.02
C PRO A 295 -15.61 -4.62 -16.24
N PRO A 296 -15.58 -4.56 -14.90
CA PRO A 296 -16.71 -4.99 -14.10
C PRO A 296 -17.97 -4.22 -14.50
N ARG A 297 -19.09 -4.94 -14.64
CA ARG A 297 -20.41 -4.31 -14.80
C ARG A 297 -20.67 -3.35 -13.65
N ASP A 298 -21.50 -2.34 -13.88
CA ASP A 298 -21.79 -1.29 -12.90
C ASP A 298 -22.23 -1.87 -11.55
N ILE A 299 -21.25 -1.91 -10.64
CA ILE A 299 -21.45 -2.30 -9.23
C ILE A 299 -22.06 -1.15 -8.42
N ILE A 300 -22.13 0.05 -8.99
CA ILE A 300 -22.69 1.25 -8.38
C ILE A 300 -23.85 1.74 -9.23
N ASN A 301 -25.02 1.93 -8.63
CA ASN A 301 -26.19 2.48 -9.32
C ASN A 301 -26.05 4.00 -9.54
N ASN A 302 -26.95 4.59 -10.34
CA ASN A 302 -26.98 6.03 -10.65
C ASN A 302 -27.08 6.93 -9.40
N SER A 303 -27.46 6.38 -8.26
CA SER A 303 -27.56 7.10 -6.98
C SER A 303 -26.29 6.97 -6.12
N GLY A 304 -25.24 6.30 -6.60
CA GLY A 304 -23.95 6.16 -5.91
C GLY A 304 -23.89 5.00 -4.91
N TYR A 305 -24.88 4.10 -4.91
CA TYR A 305 -24.95 2.96 -3.98
C TYR A 305 -24.53 1.65 -4.65
N LEU A 306 -23.97 0.74 -3.87
CA LEU A 306 -23.69 -0.62 -4.33
C LEU A 306 -24.98 -1.32 -4.78
N ALA A 307 -25.02 -1.74 -6.04
CA ALA A 307 -26.10 -2.52 -6.61
C ALA A 307 -25.90 -4.00 -6.20
N THR A 308 -26.40 -4.39 -5.02
CA THR A 308 -26.37 -5.80 -4.60
C THR A 308 -27.67 -6.51 -4.97
N ASN A 309 -27.58 -7.73 -5.51
CA ASN A 309 -28.73 -8.59 -5.82
C ASN A 309 -29.52 -9.05 -4.57
N THR A 310 -29.08 -8.72 -3.36
CA THR A 310 -29.62 -9.23 -2.09
C THR A 310 -30.41 -8.19 -1.28
N GLY A 311 -30.70 -7.01 -1.84
CA GLY A 311 -31.47 -5.97 -1.15
C GLY A 311 -30.76 -5.32 0.05
N ARG A 312 -29.53 -5.74 0.37
CA ARG A 312 -28.69 -5.07 1.37
C ARG A 312 -27.87 -3.99 0.69
N VAL A 313 -28.38 -2.77 0.74
CA VAL A 313 -27.63 -1.55 0.39
C VAL A 313 -26.60 -1.31 1.48
N THR A 314 -25.35 -1.75 1.28
CA THR A 314 -24.25 -1.29 2.13
C THR A 314 -23.92 0.13 1.68
N VAL A 315 -24.44 1.09 2.43
CA VAL A 315 -24.13 2.52 2.34
C VAL A 315 -22.62 2.72 2.50
N ILE A 316 -22.04 3.66 1.74
CA ILE A 316 -21.19 4.77 2.23
C ILE A 316 -20.58 5.41 0.98
N LEU A 317 -21.31 6.25 0.25
CA LEU A 317 -20.71 7.14 -0.75
C LEU A 317 -21.60 8.38 -0.94
N ARG A 318 -21.38 9.42 -0.13
CA ARG A 318 -21.25 10.84 -0.58
C ARG A 318 -21.48 11.87 0.52
N TRP A 319 -22.43 11.71 1.43
CA TRP A 319 -22.88 12.86 2.25
C TRP A 319 -22.35 12.93 3.69
N ASN A 320 -22.46 11.87 4.50
CA ASN A 320 -22.07 11.95 5.93
C ASN A 320 -20.56 11.96 6.22
N TYR A 321 -19.72 11.84 5.18
CA TYR A 321 -18.27 11.73 5.36
C TYR A 321 -17.51 13.03 5.10
N LYS A 322 -18.08 14.02 4.41
CA LYS A 322 -17.32 15.23 4.02
C LYS A 322 -16.80 16.01 5.24
N LEU A 323 -17.64 16.22 6.25
CA LEU A 323 -17.22 16.86 7.52
C LEU A 323 -16.21 16.01 8.28
N ARG A 324 -16.45 14.70 8.39
CA ARG A 324 -15.52 13.76 9.05
C ARG A 324 -14.15 13.79 8.37
N LYS A 325 -14.10 13.82 7.04
CA LYS A 325 -12.86 13.87 6.25
C LYS A 325 -12.08 15.15 6.52
N ILE A 326 -12.74 16.32 6.45
CA ILE A 326 -12.10 17.61 6.76
C ILE A 326 -11.48 17.56 8.17
N LEU A 327 -12.25 17.09 9.15
CA LEU A 327 -11.78 16.94 10.52
C LEU A 327 -10.59 15.98 10.63
N VAL A 328 -10.65 14.82 9.97
CA VAL A 328 -9.55 13.83 9.97
C VAL A 328 -8.27 14.42 9.40
N HIS A 329 -8.34 15.15 8.28
CA HIS A 329 -7.16 15.78 7.69
C HIS A 329 -6.59 16.90 8.57
N GLN A 330 -7.45 17.71 9.21
CA GLN A 330 -7.00 18.73 10.16
C GLN A 330 -6.30 18.11 11.37
N ILE A 331 -6.90 17.09 11.98
CA ILE A 331 -6.29 16.35 13.10
C ILE A 331 -4.97 15.71 12.67
N SER A 332 -4.93 15.12 11.47
CA SER A 332 -3.73 14.49 10.93
C SER A 332 -2.60 15.50 10.74
N ALA A 333 -2.89 16.68 10.20
CA ALA A 333 -1.90 17.75 10.02
C ALA A 333 -1.32 18.22 11.37
N ILE A 334 -2.20 18.49 12.35
CA ILE A 334 -1.78 18.90 13.71
C ILE A 334 -0.94 17.80 14.36
N THR A 335 -1.40 16.56 14.30
CA THR A 335 -0.74 15.41 14.93
C THR A 335 0.64 15.18 14.29
N THR A 336 0.73 15.23 12.96
CA THR A 336 2.00 15.07 12.23
C THR A 336 2.99 16.17 12.58
N TYR A 337 2.51 17.42 12.67
CA TYR A 337 3.34 18.55 13.13
C TYR A 337 3.87 18.33 14.54
N LEU A 338 3.01 17.99 15.50
CA LEU A 338 3.42 17.73 16.88
C LEU A 338 4.40 16.56 17.00
N LEU A 339 4.17 15.47 16.24
CA LEU A 339 5.12 14.35 16.18
C LEU A 339 6.47 14.79 15.61
N SER A 340 6.48 15.54 14.51
CA SER A 340 7.72 16.02 13.89
C SER A 340 8.53 16.88 14.86
N CYS A 341 7.91 17.82 15.58
CA CYS A 341 8.55 18.62 16.62
C CYS A 341 9.13 17.74 17.74
N GLY A 342 8.33 16.83 18.28
CA GLY A 342 8.75 15.95 19.38
C GLY A 342 9.91 15.02 18.99
N LEU A 343 9.90 14.49 17.77
CA LEU A 343 10.96 13.63 17.25
C LEU A 343 12.22 14.41 16.90
N TRP A 344 12.08 15.61 16.32
CA TRP A 344 13.19 16.49 16.00
C TRP A 344 13.92 16.93 17.28
N LEU A 345 13.19 17.36 18.31
CA LEU A 345 13.77 17.71 19.62
C LEU A 345 14.55 16.54 20.25
N ASN A 346 14.09 15.31 20.01
CA ASN A 346 14.78 14.11 20.47
C ASN A 346 15.96 13.67 19.60
N SER A 347 16.12 14.24 18.41
CA SER A 347 17.28 13.98 17.53
C SER A 347 18.55 14.60 18.10
N SER A 348 19.72 14.10 17.68
CA SER A 348 21.02 14.66 18.10
C SER A 348 21.12 16.16 17.82
N ARG A 349 20.63 16.61 16.65
CA ARG A 349 20.63 18.03 16.27
C ARG A 349 19.67 18.85 17.13
N GLY A 350 18.46 18.34 17.37
CA GLY A 350 17.48 19.02 18.22
C GLY A 350 17.98 19.19 19.65
N ARG A 351 18.57 18.16 20.24
CA ARG A 351 19.17 18.24 21.59
C ARG A 351 20.28 19.28 21.68
N ILE A 352 21.17 19.34 20.68
CA ILE A 352 22.23 20.35 20.61
C ILE A 352 21.64 21.76 20.51
N PHE A 353 20.63 21.96 19.66
CA PHE A 353 19.95 23.24 19.53
C PHE A 353 19.25 23.66 20.83
N THR A 354 18.54 22.75 21.49
CA THR A 354 17.90 23.00 22.78
C THR A 354 18.92 23.38 23.84
N LEU A 355 20.06 22.68 23.91
CA LEU A 355 21.14 23.00 24.84
C LEU A 355 21.71 24.40 24.56
N PHE A 356 21.98 24.73 23.30
CA PHE A 356 22.46 26.04 22.88
C PHE A 356 21.46 27.16 23.25
N PHE A 357 20.17 26.95 23.00
CA PHE A 357 19.12 27.89 23.35
C PHE A 357 18.99 28.10 24.87
N LEU A 358 19.08 27.02 25.66
CA LEU A 358 19.11 27.12 27.12
C LEU A 358 20.33 27.89 27.63
N ILE A 359 21.51 27.68 27.02
CA ILE A 359 22.72 28.45 27.35
C ILE A 359 22.51 29.94 27.03
N LEU A 360 21.96 30.28 25.86
CA LEU A 360 21.64 31.67 25.51
C LEU A 360 20.64 32.30 26.48
N LEU A 361 19.60 31.57 26.88
CA LEU A 361 18.64 32.03 27.89
C LEU A 361 19.30 32.28 29.25
N MET A 362 20.22 31.40 29.68
CA MET A 362 20.97 31.60 30.92
C MET A 362 21.89 32.82 30.85
N ILE A 363 22.54 33.03 29.70
CA ILE A 363 23.38 34.22 29.46
C ILE A 363 22.51 35.48 29.50
N PHE A 364 21.40 35.49 28.76
CA PHE A 364 20.46 36.63 28.72
C PHE A 364 19.87 36.95 30.09
N TRP A 365 19.47 35.93 30.86
CA TRP A 365 18.98 36.10 32.23
C TRP A 365 20.00 36.80 33.13
N LYS A 366 21.29 36.45 33.00
CA LYS A 366 22.40 37.06 33.75
C LYS A 366 22.65 38.54 33.39
N TYR A 367 22.16 39.03 32.25
CA TYR A 367 22.32 40.42 31.83
C TYR A 367 21.06 41.28 32.09
N ILE A 368 19.95 40.67 32.51
CA ILE A 368 18.67 41.35 32.79
C ILE A 368 18.36 41.39 34.29
N VAL A 369 18.85 40.41 35.04
CA VAL A 369 18.83 40.35 36.51
C VAL A 369 20.23 40.63 37.02
#